data_AF-A0A6I7QFN1-F1
#
_entry.id   AF-A0A6I7QFN1-F1
#
_cell.length_a   1.000
_cell.length_b   1.000
_cell.length_c   1.000
_cell.angle_alpha   90.00
_cell.angle_beta   90.00
_cell.angle_gamma   90.00
#
_symmetry.space_group_name_H-M   'P 1'
#
loop_
_entity.id
_entity.type
_entity.pdbx_description
1 polymer ?
#
loop_
_entity_poly.entity_id
_entity_poly.type
_entity_poly.pdbx_seq_one_letter_code
_entity_poly.pdbx_strand_id
1 'polypeptide(L)'
;MKSNNLSAFIITALLLIGSLFMVQCGDASDEYGSTFEEEREELLSDLESLKEDMDEQIEDLASRIEDAGDEADEGLEEAYDELRDDRSELERAIDNVKDASEDTWANVKSETEDLYENISSRFSEWRDDISDRL
;
A
#
# COMPACT_ATOMS: atom_id res chain seq x y z
N MET A 1 3.59 64.07 46.43
CA MET A 1 2.21 63.54 46.40
C MET A 1 2.14 62.47 45.33
N LYS A 2 1.52 61.35 45.67
CA LYS A 2 1.53 60.02 45.04
C LYS A 2 1.14 60.05 43.56
N SER A 3 2.04 59.63 42.65
CA SER A 3 1.64 59.16 41.31
C SER A 3 1.64 57.63 41.33
N ASN A 4 0.51 57.07 40.95
CA ASN A 4 0.13 55.68 41.14
C ASN A 4 0.86 54.76 40.14
N ASN A 5 1.83 53.98 40.64
CA ASN A 5 2.54 52.95 39.88
C ASN A 5 1.77 51.61 39.91
N LEU A 6 0.47 51.62 39.58
CA LEU A 6 -0.35 50.40 39.60
C LEU A 6 -0.66 49.86 38.19
N SER A 7 -0.38 50.63 37.13
CA SER A 7 -0.69 50.25 35.74
C SER A 7 0.49 49.63 34.99
N ALA A 8 1.73 49.81 35.47
CA ALA A 8 2.94 49.30 34.80
C ALA A 8 3.33 47.87 35.24
N PHE A 9 2.84 47.41 36.39
CA PHE A 9 3.21 46.09 36.93
C PHE A 9 2.36 44.93 36.41
N ILE A 10 1.15 45.18 35.88
CA ILE A 10 0.29 44.11 35.35
C ILE A 10 0.65 43.77 33.90
N ILE A 11 1.15 44.73 33.11
CA ILE A 11 1.54 44.50 31.71
C ILE A 11 2.88 43.75 31.60
N THR A 12 3.77 43.89 32.59
CA THR A 12 5.07 43.20 32.59
C THR A 12 4.96 41.71 33.02
N ALA A 13 3.85 41.29 33.63
CA ALA A 13 3.62 39.92 34.07
C ALA A 13 3.01 38.99 33.00
N LEU A 14 2.56 39.54 31.87
CA LEU A 14 1.93 38.77 30.77
C LEU A 14 2.89 38.45 29.60
N LEU A 15 4.18 38.78 29.73
CA LEU A 15 5.21 38.45 28.72
C LEU A 15 6.23 37.40 29.20
N LEU A 16 5.96 36.72 30.32
CA LEU A 16 6.82 35.65 30.87
C LEU A 16 6.08 34.30 31.05
N ILE A 17 4.95 34.10 30.35
CA ILE A 17 4.25 32.81 30.24
C ILE A 17 4.26 32.32 28.77
N GLY A 18 5.14 32.90 27.93
CA GLY A 18 5.25 32.59 26.50
C GLY A 18 6.50 31.81 26.10
N SER A 19 7.23 31.22 27.05
CA SER A 19 8.56 30.63 26.78
C SER A 19 8.83 29.32 27.53
N LEU A 20 7.79 28.53 27.82
CA LEU A 20 7.92 27.19 28.42
C LEU A 20 7.31 26.07 27.55
N PHE A 21 7.31 26.26 26.23
CA PHE A 21 6.95 25.21 25.25
C PHE A 21 8.09 24.86 24.29
N MET A 22 9.34 25.14 24.67
CA MET A 22 10.51 24.66 23.93
C MET A 22 11.39 23.87 24.89
N VAL A 23 11.67 22.61 24.51
CA VAL A 23 12.51 21.60 25.16
C VAL A 23 11.78 20.65 26.11
N GLN A 24 11.10 19.66 25.52
CA GLN A 24 11.51 18.28 25.75
C GLN A 24 11.62 17.58 24.40
N CYS A 25 12.86 17.31 24.01
CA CYS A 25 13.28 16.51 22.88
C CYS A 25 13.70 15.15 23.46
N GLY A 26 13.34 14.07 22.78
CA GLY A 26 13.55 12.67 23.14
C GLY A 26 12.20 11.99 23.41
N ASP A 27 11.52 11.37 22.46
CA ASP A 27 11.95 10.67 21.26
C ASP A 27 11.04 11.12 20.09
N ALA A 28 11.62 11.57 18.98
CA ALA A 28 10.88 11.90 17.76
C ALA A 28 11.57 11.24 16.56
N SER A 29 12.09 10.04 16.80
CA SER A 29 12.77 9.21 15.81
C SER A 29 12.10 7.85 15.68
N ASP A 30 11.26 7.44 16.64
CA ASP A 30 10.48 6.20 16.57
C ASP A 30 9.13 6.31 15.83
N GLU A 31 8.55 7.52 15.67
CA GLU A 31 7.19 7.68 15.08
C GLU A 31 7.17 7.61 13.54
N TYR A 32 8.29 7.89 12.88
CA TYR A 32 8.39 7.85 11.41
C TYR A 32 8.73 6.44 10.88
N GLY A 33 9.60 5.71 11.61
CA GLY A 33 9.88 4.30 11.32
C GLY A 33 8.63 3.45 11.49
N SER A 34 7.92 3.59 12.62
CA SER A 34 6.72 2.78 12.88
C SER A 34 5.66 2.90 11.79
N THR A 35 5.44 4.09 11.21
CA THR A 35 4.50 4.27 10.11
C THR A 35 4.98 3.64 8.80
N PHE A 36 6.28 3.70 8.50
CA PHE A 36 6.84 3.05 7.32
C PHE A 36 6.69 1.52 7.39
N GLU A 37 7.09 0.91 8.50
CA GLU A 37 6.97 -0.53 8.66
C GLU A 37 5.50 -1.00 8.63
N GLU A 38 4.60 -0.30 9.33
CA GLU A 38 3.16 -0.62 9.33
C GLU A 38 2.54 -0.54 7.93
N GLU A 39 2.77 0.56 7.20
CA GLU A 39 2.25 0.71 5.84
C GLU A 39 2.86 -0.31 4.87
N ARG A 40 4.14 -0.66 5.05
CA ARG A 40 4.82 -1.68 4.24
C ARG A 40 4.26 -3.07 4.49
N GLU A 41 3.99 -3.42 5.74
CA GLU A 41 3.38 -4.70 6.10
C GLU A 41 1.94 -4.80 5.57
N GLU A 42 1.14 -3.73 5.67
CA GLU A 42 -0.22 -3.67 5.12
C GLU A 42 -0.20 -3.86 3.60
N LEU A 43 0.60 -3.06 2.87
CA LEU A 43 0.68 -3.19 1.42
C LEU A 43 1.20 -4.56 0.99
N LEU A 44 2.19 -5.12 1.70
CA LEU A 44 2.69 -6.46 1.41
C LEU A 44 1.59 -7.52 1.61
N SER A 45 0.80 -7.42 2.67
CA SER A 45 -0.32 -8.32 2.94
C SER A 45 -1.38 -8.28 1.83
N ASP A 46 -1.72 -7.09 1.33
CA ASP A 46 -2.70 -6.94 0.25
C ASP A 46 -2.18 -7.53 -1.07
N LEU A 47 -0.92 -7.29 -1.41
CA LEU A 47 -0.29 -7.85 -2.61
C LEU A 47 -0.18 -9.38 -2.53
N GLU A 48 0.24 -9.92 -1.38
CA GLU A 48 0.35 -11.37 -1.16
C GLU A 48 -1.04 -12.04 -1.21
N SER A 49 -2.07 -11.40 -0.67
CA SER A 49 -3.45 -11.89 -0.76
C SER A 49 -3.96 -11.95 -2.21
N LEU A 50 -3.77 -10.87 -2.98
CA LEU A 50 -4.14 -10.87 -4.40
C LEU A 50 -3.35 -11.92 -5.19
N LYS A 51 -2.07 -12.10 -4.88
CA LYS A 51 -1.23 -13.11 -5.52
C LYS A 51 -1.74 -14.53 -5.24
N GLU A 52 -2.15 -14.82 -4.01
CA GLU A 52 -2.75 -16.12 -3.64
C GLU A 52 -4.05 -16.38 -4.40
N ASP A 53 -4.94 -15.38 -4.49
CA ASP A 53 -6.16 -15.48 -5.28
C ASP A 53 -5.87 -15.75 -6.76
N MET A 54 -4.86 -15.09 -7.33
CA MET A 54 -4.44 -15.32 -8.71
C MET A 54 -3.83 -16.72 -8.90
N ASP A 55 -2.99 -17.19 -7.96
CA ASP A 55 -2.39 -18.52 -8.02
C ASP A 55 -3.49 -19.62 -8.01
N GLU A 56 -4.53 -19.50 -7.17
CA GLU A 56 -5.67 -20.44 -7.15
C GLU A 56 -6.39 -20.48 -8.51
N GLN A 57 -6.63 -19.32 -9.11
CA GLN A 57 -7.31 -19.25 -10.40
C GLN A 57 -6.45 -19.76 -11.56
N ILE A 58 -5.14 -19.51 -11.55
CA ILE A 58 -4.19 -20.10 -12.51
C ILE A 58 -4.24 -21.63 -12.43
N GLU A 59 -4.30 -22.20 -11.23
CA GLU A 59 -4.40 -23.65 -11.03
C GLU A 59 -5.72 -24.23 -11.56
N ASP A 60 -6.86 -23.58 -11.29
CA ASP A 60 -8.17 -24.01 -11.82
C ASP A 60 -8.17 -24.05 -13.36
N LEU A 61 -7.68 -22.98 -13.99
CA LEU A 61 -7.58 -22.88 -15.45
C LEU A 61 -6.67 -23.94 -16.04
N ALA A 62 -5.48 -24.14 -15.45
CA ALA A 62 -4.54 -25.14 -15.91
C ALA A 62 -5.19 -26.53 -15.92
N SER A 63 -5.93 -26.88 -14.86
CA SER A 63 -6.68 -28.14 -14.79
C SER A 63 -7.74 -28.23 -15.88
N ARG A 64 -8.49 -27.15 -16.14
CA ARG A 64 -9.56 -27.15 -17.14
C ARG A 64 -9.03 -27.24 -18.57
N ILE A 65 -7.92 -26.57 -18.87
CA ILE A 65 -7.21 -26.66 -20.14
C ILE A 65 -6.69 -28.10 -20.32
N GLU A 66 -6.08 -28.68 -19.29
CA GLU A 66 -5.59 -30.07 -19.33
C GLU A 66 -6.73 -31.08 -19.57
N ASP A 67 -7.86 -30.91 -18.89
CA ASP A 67 -9.03 -31.77 -19.03
C ASP A 67 -9.69 -31.67 -20.42
N ALA A 68 -9.70 -30.47 -21.02
CA ALA A 68 -10.22 -30.25 -22.37
C ALA A 68 -9.26 -30.73 -23.46
N GLY A 69 -7.94 -30.72 -23.20
CA GLY A 69 -6.91 -31.11 -24.16
C GLY A 69 -7.00 -30.29 -25.45
N ASP A 70 -7.01 -30.96 -26.60
CA ASP A 70 -7.08 -30.30 -27.92
C ASP A 70 -8.42 -29.57 -28.18
N GLU A 71 -9.43 -29.76 -27.32
CA GLU A 71 -10.74 -29.09 -27.40
C GLU A 71 -10.82 -27.84 -26.50
N ALA A 72 -9.72 -27.46 -25.85
CA ALA A 72 -9.65 -26.24 -25.04
C ALA A 72 -10.01 -25.00 -25.89
N ASP A 73 -10.77 -24.08 -25.30
CA ASP A 73 -11.10 -22.81 -25.93
C ASP A 73 -9.83 -21.95 -26.00
N GLU A 74 -9.48 -21.44 -27.20
CA GLU A 74 -8.30 -20.56 -27.40
C GLU A 74 -8.36 -19.35 -26.45
N GLY A 75 -9.56 -18.84 -26.15
CA GLY A 75 -9.75 -17.75 -25.20
C GLY A 75 -9.45 -18.12 -23.76
N LEU A 76 -9.56 -19.41 -23.38
CA LEU A 76 -9.16 -19.91 -22.06
C LEU A 76 -7.65 -19.99 -21.92
N GLU A 77 -6.94 -20.39 -22.99
CA GLU A 77 -5.48 -20.39 -23.04
C GLU A 77 -4.91 -18.97 -22.98
N GLU A 78 -5.48 -18.03 -23.76
CA GLU A 78 -5.10 -16.62 -23.70
C GLU A 78 -5.33 -16.02 -22.30
N ALA A 79 -6.50 -16.30 -21.71
CA ALA A 79 -6.83 -15.91 -20.33
C ALA A 79 -5.83 -16.45 -19.30
N TYR A 80 -5.39 -17.70 -19.46
CA TYR A 80 -4.40 -18.32 -18.59
C TYR A 80 -3.04 -17.62 -18.70
N ASP A 81 -2.58 -17.35 -19.91
CA ASP A 81 -1.31 -16.69 -20.16
C ASP A 81 -1.30 -15.24 -19.61
N GLU A 82 -2.36 -14.47 -19.86
CA GLU A 82 -2.51 -13.11 -19.33
C GLU A 82 -2.48 -13.09 -17.79
N LEU A 83 -3.18 -14.02 -17.15
CA LEU A 83 -3.21 -14.10 -15.68
C LEU A 83 -1.82 -14.45 -15.10
N ARG A 84 -1.04 -15.29 -15.78
CA ARG A 84 0.34 -15.62 -15.38
C ARG A 84 1.28 -14.43 -15.52
N ASP A 85 1.10 -13.62 -16.56
CA ASP A 85 1.90 -12.42 -16.76
C ASP A 85 1.60 -11.40 -15.66
N ASP A 86 0.33 -11.15 -15.34
CA ASP A 86 -0.07 -10.26 -14.25
C ASP A 86 0.43 -10.75 -12.89
N ARG A 87 0.33 -12.06 -12.61
CA ARG A 87 0.87 -12.65 -11.37
C ARG A 87 2.39 -12.49 -11.28
N SER A 88 3.09 -12.46 -12.41
CA SER A 88 4.53 -12.20 -12.46
C SER A 88 4.86 -10.71 -12.24
N GLU A 89 4.03 -9.79 -12.72
CA GLU A 89 4.17 -8.36 -12.43
C GLU A 89 3.93 -8.07 -10.94
N LEU A 90 2.90 -8.68 -10.36
CA LEU A 90 2.60 -8.58 -8.94
C LEU A 90 3.75 -9.07 -8.05
N GLU A 91 4.38 -10.20 -8.42
CA GLU A 91 5.55 -10.71 -7.68
C GLU A 91 6.74 -9.74 -7.71
N ARG A 92 6.98 -9.05 -8.83
CA ARG A 92 8.01 -8.01 -8.90
C ARG A 92 7.69 -6.81 -8.01
N ALA A 93 6.41 -6.43 -7.90
CA ALA A 93 6.01 -5.36 -7.00
C ALA A 93 6.16 -5.75 -5.53
N ILE A 94 5.82 -6.99 -5.18
CA ILE A 94 6.10 -7.57 -3.85
C ILE A 94 7.59 -7.47 -3.51
N ASP A 95 8.47 -7.84 -4.45
CA ASP A 95 9.92 -7.74 -4.26
C ASP A 95 10.37 -6.28 -4.10
N ASN A 96 9.83 -5.35 -4.89
CA ASN A 96 10.13 -3.92 -4.76
C ASN A 96 9.71 -3.35 -3.40
N VAL A 97 8.53 -3.72 -2.89
CA VAL A 97 8.05 -3.34 -1.56
C VAL A 97 8.95 -3.95 -0.47
N LYS A 98 9.39 -5.20 -0.64
CA LYS A 98 10.32 -5.86 0.28
C LYS A 98 11.69 -5.16 0.32
N ASP A 99 12.19 -4.69 -0.81
CA ASP A 99 13.49 -4.02 -0.93
C ASP A 99 13.44 -2.51 -0.65
N ALA A 100 12.26 -1.92 -0.52
CA ALA A 100 12.09 -0.50 -0.25
C ALA A 100 12.72 -0.08 1.08
N SER A 101 13.39 1.06 1.07
CA SER A 101 13.81 1.82 2.25
C SER A 101 12.85 2.97 2.53
N GLU A 102 12.92 3.55 3.73
CA GLU A 102 12.17 4.76 4.11
C GLU A 102 12.34 5.90 3.07
N ASP A 103 13.58 6.12 2.60
CA ASP A 103 13.91 7.18 1.63
C ASP A 103 13.23 6.97 0.25
N THR A 104 12.94 5.72 -0.10
CA THR A 104 12.33 5.32 -1.37
C THR A 104 10.83 5.03 -1.27
N TRP A 105 10.31 4.99 -0.05
CA TRP A 105 8.98 4.42 0.26
C TRP A 105 7.86 5.07 -0.52
N ALA A 106 7.80 6.41 -0.53
CA ALA A 106 6.72 7.14 -1.18
C ALA A 106 6.57 6.81 -2.68
N ASN A 107 7.69 6.60 -3.38
CA ASN A 107 7.67 6.26 -4.80
C ASN A 107 7.26 4.80 -4.99
N VAL A 108 7.87 3.87 -4.25
CA VAL A 108 7.56 2.44 -4.35
C VAL A 108 6.09 2.18 -4.00
N LYS A 109 5.59 2.81 -2.94
CA LYS A 109 4.18 2.72 -2.53
C LYS A 109 3.26 3.17 -3.66
N SER A 110 3.46 4.38 -4.20
CA SER A 110 2.60 4.91 -5.26
C SER A 110 2.62 4.04 -6.52
N GLU A 111 3.79 3.61 -6.99
CA GLU A 111 3.90 2.76 -8.19
C GLU A 111 3.26 1.38 -7.96
N THR A 112 3.36 0.86 -6.74
CA THR A 112 2.80 -0.44 -6.38
C THR A 112 1.29 -0.39 -6.19
N GLU A 113 0.75 0.66 -5.58
CA GLU A 113 -0.69 0.90 -5.46
C GLU A 113 -1.34 1.03 -6.84
N ASP A 114 -0.73 1.81 -7.75
CA ASP A 114 -1.20 1.92 -9.13
C ASP A 114 -1.20 0.56 -9.84
N LEU A 115 -0.14 -0.24 -9.68
CA LEU A 115 -0.07 -1.58 -10.27
C LEU A 115 -1.15 -2.50 -9.66
N TYR A 116 -1.29 -2.50 -8.34
CA TYR A 116 -2.26 -3.31 -7.62
C TYR A 116 -3.69 -3.03 -8.10
N GLU A 117 -4.07 -1.74 -8.21
CA GLU A 117 -5.40 -1.35 -8.71
C GLU A 117 -5.63 -1.86 -10.14
N ASN A 118 -4.63 -1.73 -11.01
CA ASN A 118 -4.71 -2.20 -12.40
C ASN A 118 -4.83 -3.72 -12.51
N ILE A 119 -4.03 -4.48 -11.75
CA ILE A 119 -4.09 -5.95 -11.74
C ILE A 119 -5.41 -6.42 -11.11
N SER A 120 -5.80 -5.86 -9.97
CA SER A 120 -7.03 -6.21 -9.26
C SER A 120 -8.27 -5.98 -10.13
N SER A 121 -8.33 -4.85 -10.85
CA SER A 121 -9.43 -4.56 -11.79
C SER A 121 -9.48 -5.58 -12.92
N ARG A 122 -8.36 -5.85 -13.59
CA ARG A 122 -8.29 -6.82 -14.69
C ARG A 122 -8.65 -8.23 -14.21
N PHE A 123 -8.15 -8.64 -13.06
CA PHE A 123 -8.47 -9.92 -12.45
C PHE A 123 -9.97 -10.05 -12.12
N SER A 124 -10.59 -9.00 -11.60
CA SER A 124 -12.03 -8.98 -11.35
C SER A 124 -12.84 -9.07 -12.64
N GLU A 125 -12.51 -8.26 -13.65
CA GLU A 125 -13.18 -8.29 -14.96
C GLU A 125 -13.06 -9.67 -15.62
N TRP A 126 -11.87 -10.25 -15.52
CA TRP A 126 -11.57 -11.57 -16.03
C TRP A 126 -12.38 -12.67 -15.32
N ARG A 127 -12.47 -12.63 -13.98
CA ARG A 127 -13.29 -13.57 -13.21
C ARG A 127 -14.76 -13.51 -13.60
N ASP A 128 -15.27 -12.31 -13.86
CA ASP A 128 -16.65 -12.11 -14.29
C ASP A 128 -16.88 -12.70 -15.70
N ASP A 129 -15.97 -12.46 -16.66
CA ASP A 129 -16.08 -13.01 -18.03
C ASP A 129 -16.10 -14.55 -18.04
N ILE A 130 -15.23 -15.19 -17.25
CA ILE A 130 -15.20 -16.66 -17.16
C ILE A 130 -16.43 -17.21 -16.46
N SER A 131 -16.91 -16.53 -15.41
CA SER A 131 -18.14 -16.95 -14.72
C SER A 131 -19.36 -16.88 -15.64
N ASP A 132 -19.39 -15.94 -16.60
CA ASP A 132 -20.49 -15.81 -17.57
C ASP A 132 -20.42 -16.86 -18.70
N ARG A 133 -19.23 -17.43 -18.95
CA ARG A 133 -18.97 -18.44 -20.00
C ARG A 133 -19.17 -19.89 -19.51
N LEU A 134 -19.22 -20.10 -18.21
CA LEU A 134 -19.46 -21.39 -17.54
C LEU A 134 -20.93 -21.66 -17.24
#